data_AF-A0A9W3B7V0-F1
#
_entry.id   AF-A0A9W3B7V0-F1
#
_cell.length_a   1.000
_cell.length_b   1.000
_cell.length_c   1.000
_cell.angle_alpha   90.00
_cell.angle_beta   90.00
_cell.angle_gamma   90.00
#
_symmetry.space_group_name_H-M   'P 1'
#
loop_
_entity.id
_entity.type
_entity.pdbx_description
1 polymer ?
#
loop_
_entity_poly.entity_id
_entity_poly.type
_entity_poly.pdbx_seq_one_letter_code
_entity_poly.pdbx_strand_id
1 'polypeptide(L)'
;MVEKCQKSGVRIYVDVVINHMTESGGQGFGTNGTFYDADHLQFPGVPFGPTDFNDGSLCHSCDMNIHSYGNAEEVRNCRLVGLHGGLLDLKMGTEYVSEQVSSYLNRLVDLGVVGFRVDAAKHMWPEDLIELFNKVKDLPIGGRPFVYQEVIDQGGEPIKAEEYLATGRIINFRFGLQLANVFRRQNAMKYLSNWGTGWGMWASDSVVNFIDNHDNQRGHGGGGGVLTHWEPKPYKMATAFMLAHPYGMPRVMSSYEYNRANNYEGPPHNSDMTTASVQMSGMRCTNGWSCEHRWRQIYNMVGFRNMVSGTALENWWSGADYQIAFSRGDKGFIALNLEGFDVNQNLQTGLPAGRYCDVISGDIENDRCTGKTVEVYNDGTAHINVCSNCDDPVLAIHVGAKIGSPPRRF
;
A
#
# COMPACT_ATOMS: atom_id res chain seq x y z
N MET A 1 19.94 9.86 0.44
CA MET A 1 18.50 9.82 0.11
C MET A 1 17.65 10.32 1.28
N VAL A 2 17.68 9.64 2.44
CA VAL A 2 16.82 9.96 3.61
C VAL A 2 16.86 11.43 4.01
N GLU A 3 18.06 11.98 4.22
CA GLU A 3 18.24 13.40 4.58
C GLU A 3 17.58 14.37 3.58
N LYS A 4 17.72 14.12 2.27
CA LYS A 4 17.14 14.96 1.22
C LYS A 4 15.61 14.92 1.26
N CYS A 5 15.03 13.73 1.42
CA CYS A 5 13.58 13.56 1.56
C CYS A 5 13.07 14.27 2.82
N GLN A 6 13.75 14.11 3.95
CA GLN A 6 13.38 14.76 5.21
C GLN A 6 13.40 16.28 5.11
N LYS A 7 14.42 16.88 4.47
CA LYS A 7 14.48 18.33 4.21
C LYS A 7 13.32 18.83 3.35
N SER A 8 12.72 17.97 2.54
CA SER A 8 11.53 18.26 1.74
C SER A 8 10.21 17.86 2.41
N GLY A 9 10.23 17.46 3.69
CA GLY A 9 9.04 17.01 4.42
C GLY A 9 8.53 15.62 4.02
N VAL A 10 9.30 14.86 3.24
CA VAL A 10 8.97 13.51 2.79
C VAL A 10 9.61 12.48 3.72
N ARG A 11 8.78 11.63 4.31
CA ARG A 11 9.19 10.58 5.23
C ARG A 11 9.63 9.32 4.47
N ILE A 12 10.56 8.56 5.06
CA ILE A 12 11.02 7.27 4.54
C ILE A 12 10.61 6.16 5.50
N TYR A 13 10.00 5.12 4.93
CA TYR A 13 9.70 3.85 5.59
C TYR A 13 10.53 2.78 4.89
N VAL A 14 11.23 1.95 5.65
CA VAL A 14 12.08 0.89 5.09
C VAL A 14 11.33 -0.43 5.11
N ASP A 15 11.45 -1.18 4.03
CA ASP A 15 11.03 -2.58 3.99
C ASP A 15 12.09 -3.44 4.70
N VAL A 16 11.72 -4.04 5.83
CA VAL A 16 12.65 -4.81 6.66
C VAL A 16 12.32 -6.30 6.56
N VAL A 17 13.25 -7.03 5.95
CA VAL A 17 13.23 -8.50 5.83
C VAL A 17 13.99 -9.06 7.03
N ILE A 18 13.24 -9.40 8.08
CA ILE A 18 13.78 -9.80 9.38
C ILE A 18 13.30 -11.17 9.85
N ASN A 19 12.41 -11.82 9.11
CA ASN A 19 11.99 -13.19 9.38
C ASN A 19 13.08 -14.21 8.99
N HIS A 20 13.71 -14.00 7.85
CA HIS A 20 14.57 -14.99 7.21
C HIS A 20 15.82 -14.37 6.57
N MET A 21 16.78 -15.23 6.21
CA MET A 21 17.94 -14.89 5.41
C MET A 21 17.75 -15.36 3.95
N THR A 22 18.78 -15.81 3.24
CA THR A 22 18.62 -16.34 1.88
C THR A 22 17.82 -17.63 1.85
N GLU A 23 17.43 -18.08 0.66
CA GLU A 23 16.99 -19.47 0.48
C GLU A 23 18.08 -20.45 0.92
N SER A 24 17.64 -21.62 1.39
CA SER A 24 18.52 -22.74 1.70
C SER A 24 19.21 -23.23 0.43
N GLY A 25 20.50 -23.56 0.54
CA GLY A 25 21.26 -24.16 -0.56
C GLY A 25 22.31 -23.22 -1.14
N GLY A 26 23.53 -23.74 -1.26
CA GLY A 26 24.63 -23.10 -1.94
C GLY A 26 25.36 -22.02 -1.15
N GLN A 27 26.33 -21.41 -1.82
CA GLN A 27 27.20 -20.37 -1.28
C GLN A 27 27.26 -19.21 -2.27
N GLY A 28 27.52 -18.01 -1.79
CA GLY A 28 27.62 -16.86 -2.67
C GLY A 28 28.02 -15.57 -1.98
N PHE A 29 27.80 -14.48 -2.70
CA PHE A 29 28.07 -13.13 -2.22
C PHE A 29 26.80 -12.29 -2.34
N GLY A 30 26.48 -11.55 -1.28
CA GLY A 30 25.42 -10.56 -1.28
C GLY A 30 25.77 -9.35 -2.16
N THR A 31 24.81 -8.44 -2.32
CA THR A 31 24.93 -7.26 -3.19
C THR A 31 26.05 -6.30 -2.82
N ASN A 32 26.56 -6.38 -1.58
CA ASN A 32 27.72 -5.61 -1.11
C ASN A 32 29.00 -6.47 -0.97
N GLY A 33 29.06 -7.61 -1.67
CA GLY A 33 30.24 -8.50 -1.65
C GLY A 33 30.42 -9.30 -0.36
N THR A 34 29.41 -9.36 0.52
CA THR A 34 29.45 -10.14 1.76
C THR A 34 29.23 -11.62 1.46
N PHE A 35 30.18 -12.48 1.83
CA PHE A 35 30.06 -13.93 1.67
C PHE A 35 28.94 -14.52 2.55
N TYR A 36 28.29 -15.56 2.05
CA TYR A 36 27.40 -16.44 2.81
C TYR A 36 27.54 -17.90 2.35
N ASP A 37 27.24 -18.83 3.26
CA ASP A 37 27.13 -20.26 3.02
C ASP A 37 25.81 -20.76 3.59
N ALA A 38 24.79 -20.87 2.74
CA ALA A 38 23.45 -21.28 3.13
C ALA A 38 23.36 -22.79 3.40
N ASP A 39 24.24 -23.61 2.82
CA ASP A 39 24.33 -25.06 3.11
C ASP A 39 24.71 -25.31 4.58
N HIS A 40 25.55 -24.43 5.14
CA HIS A 40 26.02 -24.53 6.52
C HIS A 40 25.47 -23.43 7.44
N LEU A 41 24.43 -22.69 7.01
CA LEU A 41 23.78 -21.64 7.79
C LEU A 41 24.75 -20.54 8.28
N GLN A 42 25.74 -20.18 7.47
CA GLN A 42 26.76 -19.19 7.83
C GLN A 42 26.54 -17.88 7.09
N PHE A 43 26.33 -16.81 7.85
CA PHE A 43 26.20 -15.45 7.34
C PHE A 43 27.20 -14.54 8.07
N PRO A 44 28.52 -14.68 7.80
CA PRO A 44 29.57 -13.99 8.56
C PRO A 44 29.52 -12.46 8.50
N GLY A 45 28.78 -11.90 7.53
CA GLY A 45 28.52 -10.45 7.49
C GLY A 45 27.66 -9.91 8.64
N VAL A 46 26.92 -10.79 9.33
CA VAL A 46 26.06 -10.38 10.46
C VAL A 46 26.72 -10.49 11.83
N PRO A 47 27.31 -11.58 12.35
CA PRO A 47 27.58 -12.94 11.88
C PRO A 47 26.61 -14.01 12.43
N PHE A 48 25.69 -14.53 11.61
CA PHE A 48 24.82 -15.65 12.02
C PHE A 48 25.44 -17.01 11.69
N GLY A 49 25.19 -17.99 12.56
CA GLY A 49 25.56 -19.39 12.43
C GLY A 49 24.36 -20.34 12.63
N PRO A 50 24.59 -21.67 12.57
CA PRO A 50 23.51 -22.66 12.65
C PRO A 50 22.55 -22.54 13.84
N THR A 51 23.02 -22.04 14.98
CA THR A 51 22.21 -21.90 16.21
C THR A 51 21.23 -20.73 16.19
N ASP A 52 21.37 -19.84 15.20
CA ASP A 52 20.58 -18.61 15.05
C ASP A 52 19.35 -18.82 14.16
N PHE A 53 19.16 -20.04 13.65
CA PHE A 53 18.05 -20.44 12.79
C PHE A 53 17.15 -21.44 13.50
N ASN A 54 15.87 -21.46 13.11
CA ASN A 54 14.95 -22.49 13.54
C ASN A 54 15.38 -23.85 12.95
N ASP A 55 15.40 -24.87 13.82
CA ASP A 55 15.85 -26.23 13.52
C ASP A 55 14.71 -27.24 13.77
N GLY A 56 15.03 -28.53 13.62
CA GLY A 56 14.04 -29.62 13.77
C GLY A 56 13.39 -29.72 15.16
N SER A 57 13.88 -28.96 16.16
CA SER A 57 13.24 -28.88 17.47
C SER A 57 12.03 -27.95 17.50
N LEU A 58 11.92 -27.02 16.54
CA LEU A 58 10.83 -26.05 16.43
C LEU A 58 10.00 -26.23 15.15
N CYS A 59 10.64 -26.65 14.05
CA CYS A 59 9.97 -27.01 12.82
C CYS A 59 9.88 -28.53 12.69
N HIS A 60 8.65 -29.05 12.62
CA HIS A 60 8.39 -30.49 12.61
C HIS A 60 8.05 -31.05 11.22
N SER A 61 8.15 -30.24 10.16
CA SER A 61 8.00 -30.71 8.79
C SER A 61 9.25 -31.48 8.33
N CYS A 62 9.07 -32.41 7.39
CA CYS A 62 10.13 -33.33 6.98
C CYS A 62 11.28 -32.67 6.20
N ASP A 63 11.04 -31.53 5.57
CA ASP A 63 11.97 -30.78 4.73
C ASP A 63 12.26 -29.37 5.28
N MET A 64 11.84 -29.10 6.52
CA MET A 64 11.93 -27.80 7.20
C MET A 64 11.07 -26.68 6.59
N ASN A 65 10.22 -26.95 5.60
CA ASN A 65 9.39 -25.95 4.94
C ASN A 65 7.96 -25.92 5.49
N ILE A 66 7.25 -24.82 5.25
CA ILE A 66 5.82 -24.71 5.52
C ILE A 66 5.03 -25.47 4.46
N HIS A 67 4.17 -26.39 4.89
CA HIS A 67 3.20 -27.13 4.06
C HIS A 67 1.75 -26.87 4.47
N SER A 68 1.51 -26.59 5.75
CA SER A 68 0.16 -26.40 6.29
C SER A 68 -0.02 -25.02 6.93
N TYR A 69 -0.69 -24.12 6.22
CA TYR A 69 -1.16 -22.84 6.79
C TYR A 69 -2.26 -23.01 7.84
N GLY A 70 -2.81 -24.23 7.99
CA GLY A 70 -3.70 -24.59 9.10
C GLY A 70 -2.97 -24.86 10.42
N ASN A 71 -1.63 -24.85 10.43
CA ASN A 71 -0.80 -25.06 11.61
C ASN A 71 0.03 -23.80 11.91
N ALA A 72 -0.39 -23.03 12.92
CA ALA A 72 0.26 -21.75 13.25
C ALA A 72 1.72 -21.91 13.70
N GLU A 73 2.06 -23.01 14.37
CA GLU A 73 3.42 -23.31 14.82
C GLU A 73 4.34 -23.56 13.63
N GLU A 74 3.89 -24.36 12.66
CA GLU A 74 4.62 -24.60 11.41
C GLU A 74 4.81 -23.31 10.61
N VAL A 75 3.77 -22.47 10.51
CA VAL A 75 3.85 -21.20 9.77
C VAL A 75 4.89 -20.24 10.37
N ARG A 76 5.15 -20.31 11.68
CA ARG A 76 6.05 -19.40 12.40
C ARG A 76 7.44 -19.96 12.71
N ASN A 77 7.63 -21.27 12.59
CA ASN A 77 8.89 -21.93 12.92
C ASN A 77 9.57 -22.61 11.72
N CYS A 78 8.81 -22.88 10.64
CA CYS A 78 9.35 -23.50 9.43
C CYS A 78 9.64 -22.46 8.36
N ARG A 79 10.47 -22.86 7.39
CA ARG A 79 10.94 -22.01 6.30
C ARG A 79 9.80 -21.67 5.35
N LEU A 80 9.57 -20.37 5.18
CA LEU A 80 8.73 -19.86 4.10
C LEU A 80 9.31 -20.26 2.74
N VAL A 81 8.48 -20.81 1.85
CA VAL A 81 8.92 -21.28 0.54
C VAL A 81 9.22 -20.10 -0.38
N GLY A 82 10.47 -20.03 -0.86
CA GLY A 82 10.93 -19.13 -1.91
C GLY A 82 10.79 -19.73 -3.31
N LEU A 83 11.64 -19.29 -4.25
CA LEU A 83 11.64 -19.73 -5.65
C LEU A 83 12.23 -21.13 -5.84
N HIS A 84 13.28 -21.48 -5.09
CA HIS A 84 14.03 -22.73 -5.26
C HIS A 84 14.14 -23.58 -3.99
N GLY A 85 13.77 -23.04 -2.82
CA GLY A 85 13.77 -23.75 -1.55
C GLY A 85 13.15 -22.93 -0.42
N GLY A 86 13.32 -23.39 0.82
CA GLY A 86 12.87 -22.66 2.00
C GLY A 86 13.82 -21.52 2.36
N LEU A 87 13.27 -20.35 2.65
CA LEU A 87 13.98 -19.21 3.21
C LEU A 87 14.46 -19.56 4.63
N LEU A 88 15.76 -19.39 4.89
CA LEU A 88 16.37 -19.77 6.16
C LEU A 88 15.81 -18.95 7.32
N ASP A 89 14.99 -19.60 8.13
CA ASP A 89 14.12 -18.97 9.13
C ASP A 89 14.89 -18.65 10.42
N LEU A 90 14.89 -17.38 10.81
CA LEU A 90 15.65 -16.90 11.97
C LEU A 90 14.95 -17.26 13.28
N LYS A 91 15.75 -17.63 14.28
CA LYS A 91 15.27 -17.93 15.63
C LYS A 91 15.08 -16.64 16.44
N MET A 92 14.09 -15.84 16.03
CA MET A 92 13.88 -14.46 16.52
C MET A 92 13.77 -14.35 18.04
N GLY A 93 13.13 -15.32 18.71
CA GLY A 93 13.00 -15.35 20.16
C GLY A 93 14.31 -15.58 20.95
N THR A 94 15.47 -15.68 20.29
CA THR A 94 16.77 -15.68 20.99
C THR A 94 17.30 -14.27 21.18
N GLU A 95 17.95 -14.01 22.33
CA GLU A 95 18.50 -12.69 22.63
C GLU A 95 19.47 -12.21 21.56
N TYR A 96 20.37 -13.09 21.10
CA TYR A 96 21.39 -12.74 20.10
C TYR A 96 20.77 -12.32 18.76
N VAL A 97 19.81 -13.08 18.23
CA VAL A 97 19.14 -12.73 16.96
C VAL A 97 18.37 -11.43 17.10
N SER A 98 17.59 -11.28 18.18
CA SER A 98 16.83 -10.07 18.50
C SER A 98 17.73 -8.84 18.65
N GLU A 99 18.92 -8.96 19.26
CA GLU A 99 19.92 -7.88 19.37
C GLU A 99 20.51 -7.49 18.01
N GLN A 100 20.88 -8.46 17.16
CA GLN A 100 21.41 -8.15 15.82
C GLN A 100 20.37 -7.40 14.97
N VAL A 101 19.12 -7.86 15.01
CA VAL A 101 18.02 -7.27 14.24
C VAL A 101 17.66 -5.88 14.77
N SER A 102 17.52 -5.72 16.10
CA SER A 102 17.24 -4.41 16.70
C SER A 102 18.37 -3.40 16.46
N SER A 103 19.63 -3.84 16.45
CA SER A 103 20.79 -3.00 16.09
C SER A 103 20.68 -2.49 14.65
N TYR A 104 20.30 -3.36 13.70
CA TYR A 104 20.02 -2.98 12.31
C TYR A 104 18.89 -1.94 12.23
N LEU A 105 17.76 -2.17 12.90
CA LEU A 105 16.62 -1.24 12.92
C LEU A 105 16.99 0.10 13.56
N ASN A 106 17.75 0.09 14.66
CA ASN A 106 18.24 1.28 15.33
C ASN A 106 19.18 2.10 14.44
N ARG A 107 20.02 1.45 13.64
CA ARG A 107 20.86 2.13 12.66
C ARG A 107 20.03 2.80 11.56
N LEU A 108 18.92 2.20 11.13
CA LEU A 108 18.00 2.85 10.18
C LEU A 108 17.33 4.09 10.80
N VAL A 109 16.93 4.02 12.08
CA VAL A 109 16.39 5.17 12.81
C VAL A 109 17.44 6.30 12.89
N ASP A 110 18.72 6.00 13.16
CA ASP A 110 19.79 7.01 13.16
C ASP A 110 19.95 7.71 11.81
N LEU A 111 19.73 6.98 10.72
CA LEU A 111 19.78 7.53 9.36
C LEU A 111 18.58 8.42 9.03
N GLY A 112 17.57 8.50 9.89
CA GLY A 112 16.37 9.33 9.75
C GLY A 112 15.14 8.62 9.19
N VAL A 113 15.16 7.29 9.11
CA VAL A 113 13.98 6.47 8.78
C VAL A 113 12.95 6.63 9.90
N VAL A 114 11.67 6.78 9.55
CA VAL A 114 10.61 7.03 10.53
C VAL A 114 9.68 5.85 10.77
N GLY A 115 9.94 4.72 10.11
CA GLY A 115 9.11 3.54 10.25
C GLY A 115 9.50 2.40 9.33
N PHE A 116 8.79 1.29 9.49
CA PHE A 116 9.13 0.00 8.90
C PHE A 116 7.90 -0.71 8.34
N ARG A 117 8.01 -1.25 7.13
CA ARG A 117 7.18 -2.37 6.67
C ARG A 117 7.87 -3.64 7.13
N VAL A 118 7.23 -4.43 7.99
CA VAL A 118 7.77 -5.72 8.41
C VAL A 118 7.33 -6.77 7.40
N ASP A 119 8.29 -7.26 6.61
CA ASP A 119 8.10 -8.37 5.68
C ASP A 119 7.74 -9.66 6.40
N ALA A 120 6.89 -10.48 5.79
CA ALA A 120 6.59 -11.82 6.27
C ALA A 120 6.19 -11.89 7.76
N ALA A 121 5.61 -10.83 8.32
CA ALA A 121 5.32 -10.74 9.76
C ALA A 121 4.41 -11.87 10.25
N LYS A 122 3.54 -12.41 9.40
CA LYS A 122 2.73 -13.61 9.68
C LYS A 122 3.55 -14.82 10.14
N HIS A 123 4.78 -14.92 9.66
CA HIS A 123 5.73 -16.00 9.91
C HIS A 123 6.58 -15.76 11.16
N MET A 124 6.31 -14.69 11.91
CA MET A 124 6.99 -14.39 13.16
C MET A 124 5.99 -14.46 14.32
N TRP A 125 6.46 -14.82 15.52
CA TRP A 125 5.61 -14.75 16.71
C TRP A 125 5.33 -13.29 17.09
N PRO A 126 4.07 -12.92 17.41
CA PRO A 126 3.72 -11.59 17.90
C PRO A 126 4.55 -11.18 19.12
N GLU A 127 4.82 -12.13 20.02
CA GLU A 127 5.62 -11.92 21.23
C GLU A 127 7.07 -11.52 20.89
N ASP A 128 7.70 -12.23 19.94
CA ASP A 128 9.05 -11.93 19.47
C ASP A 128 9.12 -10.53 18.83
N LEU A 129 8.08 -10.14 18.08
CA LEU A 129 7.99 -8.79 17.51
C LEU A 129 7.81 -7.71 18.59
N ILE A 130 7.03 -7.98 19.64
CA ILE A 130 6.88 -7.06 20.78
C ILE A 130 8.24 -6.84 21.45
N GLU A 131 8.97 -7.92 21.76
CA GLU A 131 10.28 -7.84 22.38
C GLU A 131 11.30 -7.12 21.48
N LEU A 132 11.33 -7.47 20.19
CA LEU A 132 12.20 -6.81 19.21
C LEU A 132 11.92 -5.30 19.14
N PHE A 133 10.66 -4.91 18.98
CA PHE A 133 10.31 -3.49 18.84
C PHE A 133 10.53 -2.74 20.15
N ASN A 134 10.42 -3.35 21.33
CA ASN A 134 10.82 -2.70 22.59
C ASN A 134 12.29 -2.31 22.64
N LYS A 135 13.18 -3.02 21.92
CA LYS A 135 14.61 -2.70 21.79
C LYS A 135 14.90 -1.62 20.74
N VAL A 136 13.94 -1.29 19.87
CA VAL A 136 14.08 -0.20 18.89
C VAL A 136 13.89 1.14 19.62
N LYS A 137 14.72 2.13 19.30
CA LYS A 137 14.67 3.46 19.92
C LYS A 137 13.59 4.35 19.34
N ASP A 138 13.31 5.42 20.08
CA ASP A 138 12.45 6.50 19.62
C ASP A 138 13.09 7.28 18.47
N LEU A 139 12.25 7.88 17.63
CA LEU A 139 12.70 8.71 16.53
C LEU A 139 13.34 10.01 17.07
N PRO A 140 14.36 10.57 16.39
CA PRO A 140 14.92 11.89 16.75
C PRO A 140 13.89 13.03 16.75
N ILE A 141 12.77 12.86 16.05
CA ILE A 141 11.64 13.81 15.99
C ILE A 141 10.60 13.59 17.10
N GLY A 142 10.84 12.65 18.02
CA GLY A 142 9.90 12.20 19.04
C GLY A 142 8.98 11.08 18.58
N GLY A 143 8.56 10.24 19.53
CA GLY A 143 7.65 9.12 19.30
C GLY A 143 8.34 7.85 18.76
N ARG A 144 7.56 6.77 18.70
CA ARG A 144 8.01 5.47 18.18
C ARG A 144 8.03 5.46 16.65
N PRO A 145 8.90 4.66 16.01
CA PRO A 145 8.81 4.39 14.58
C PRO A 145 7.42 3.87 14.20
N PHE A 146 6.91 4.30 13.04
CA PHE A 146 5.65 3.79 12.51
C PHE A 146 5.86 2.39 11.93
N VAL A 147 5.20 1.39 12.50
CA VAL A 147 5.32 0.00 12.08
C VAL A 147 4.03 -0.44 11.39
N TYR A 148 4.17 -1.11 10.25
CA TYR A 148 3.05 -1.79 9.59
C TYR A 148 3.51 -3.14 9.06
N GLN A 149 2.71 -4.17 9.31
CA GLN A 149 3.15 -5.56 9.26
C GLN A 149 2.44 -6.31 8.14
N GLU A 150 3.21 -7.04 7.36
CA GLU A 150 2.66 -7.96 6.38
C GLU A 150 2.11 -9.22 7.04
N VAL A 151 0.80 -9.19 7.29
CA VAL A 151 0.06 -10.36 7.74
C VAL A 151 -1.04 -10.64 6.72
N ILE A 152 -0.80 -11.62 5.85
CA ILE A 152 -1.78 -12.03 4.84
C ILE A 152 -2.89 -12.82 5.54
N ASP A 153 -3.94 -12.12 5.96
CA ASP A 153 -5.18 -12.69 6.52
C ASP A 153 -6.37 -12.37 5.61
N GLN A 154 -6.79 -13.37 4.84
CA GLN A 154 -7.99 -13.32 3.99
C GLN A 154 -9.13 -14.17 4.55
N GLY A 155 -9.02 -14.63 5.80
CA GLY A 155 -9.93 -15.61 6.42
C GLY A 155 -9.51 -17.05 6.16
N GLY A 156 -10.15 -18.01 6.85
CA GLY A 156 -9.95 -19.44 6.64
C GLY A 156 -8.72 -20.08 7.32
N GLU A 157 -7.82 -19.27 7.88
CA GLU A 157 -6.60 -19.74 8.55
C GLU A 157 -6.61 -19.42 10.06
N PRO A 158 -5.85 -20.15 10.91
CA PRO A 158 -5.81 -19.94 12.35
C PRO A 158 -5.16 -18.61 12.76
N ILE A 159 -4.10 -18.18 12.07
CA ILE A 159 -3.38 -16.93 12.38
C ILE A 159 -4.24 -15.74 11.98
N LYS A 160 -4.45 -14.82 12.92
CA LYS A 160 -5.27 -13.61 12.74
C LYS A 160 -4.39 -12.37 12.75
N ALA A 161 -4.71 -11.41 11.87
CA ALA A 161 -3.94 -10.18 11.81
C ALA A 161 -4.05 -9.34 13.10
N GLU A 162 -5.14 -9.49 13.86
CA GLU A 162 -5.35 -8.85 15.16
C GLU A 162 -4.25 -9.18 16.18
N GLU A 163 -3.61 -10.34 16.07
CA GLU A 163 -2.51 -10.76 16.95
C GLU A 163 -1.32 -9.77 16.90
N TYR A 164 -1.18 -9.02 15.81
CA TYR A 164 -0.03 -8.14 15.55
C TYR A 164 -0.31 -6.66 15.86
N LEU A 165 -1.49 -6.32 16.40
CA LEU A 165 -1.86 -4.91 16.64
C LEU A 165 -1.08 -4.25 17.77
N ALA A 166 -0.42 -5.02 18.64
CA ALA A 166 0.39 -4.51 19.74
C ALA A 166 1.67 -3.79 19.26
N THR A 167 2.20 -4.19 18.10
CA THR A 167 3.48 -3.70 17.55
C THR A 167 3.31 -2.66 16.45
N GLY A 168 2.12 -2.55 15.87
CA GLY A 168 1.84 -1.59 14.82
C GLY A 168 0.56 -1.87 14.05
N ARG A 169 0.47 -1.28 12.86
CA ARG A 169 -0.63 -1.54 11.93
C ARG A 169 -0.42 -2.85 11.18
N ILE A 170 -1.46 -3.30 10.51
CA ILE A 170 -1.45 -4.46 9.61
C ILE A 170 -1.77 -4.04 8.17
N ILE A 171 -1.16 -4.75 7.22
CA ILE A 171 -1.41 -4.58 5.80
C ILE A 171 -2.74 -5.28 5.45
N ASN A 172 -3.74 -4.51 4.99
CA ASN A 172 -5.08 -5.01 4.74
C ASN A 172 -5.23 -5.60 3.33
N PHE A 173 -4.90 -6.89 3.18
CA PHE A 173 -5.02 -7.61 1.91
C PHE A 173 -6.46 -7.78 1.41
N ARG A 174 -7.47 -7.68 2.28
CA ARG A 174 -8.88 -7.74 1.88
C ARG A 174 -9.32 -6.50 1.10
N PHE A 175 -8.69 -5.35 1.35
CA PHE A 175 -9.08 -4.07 0.76
C PHE A 175 -9.03 -4.08 -0.77
N GLY A 176 -7.86 -4.37 -1.35
CA GLY A 176 -7.63 -4.35 -2.79
C GLY A 176 -8.47 -5.40 -3.53
N LEU A 177 -8.60 -6.60 -2.97
CA LEU A 177 -9.40 -7.69 -3.55
C LEU A 177 -10.88 -7.34 -3.61
N GLN A 178 -11.46 -6.82 -2.53
CA GLN A 178 -12.87 -6.45 -2.50
C GLN A 178 -13.18 -5.26 -3.45
N LEU A 179 -12.27 -4.28 -3.54
CA LEU A 179 -12.42 -3.22 -4.55
C LEU A 179 -12.26 -3.76 -5.97
N ALA A 180 -11.35 -4.70 -6.22
CA ALA A 180 -11.23 -5.31 -7.53
C ALA A 180 -12.54 -5.98 -7.98
N ASN A 181 -13.22 -6.69 -7.07
CA ASN A 181 -14.54 -7.26 -7.34
C ASN A 181 -15.57 -6.18 -7.70
N VAL A 182 -15.61 -5.07 -6.97
CA VAL A 182 -16.55 -3.97 -7.25
C VAL A 182 -16.25 -3.31 -8.60
N PHE A 183 -15.00 -2.93 -8.84
CA PHE A 183 -14.59 -2.19 -10.03
C PHE A 183 -14.50 -3.08 -11.29
N ARG A 184 -14.55 -4.41 -11.14
CA ARG A 184 -14.81 -5.38 -12.23
C ARG A 184 -16.28 -5.78 -12.36
N ARG A 185 -17.20 -5.11 -11.67
CA ARG A 185 -18.66 -5.36 -11.70
C ARG A 185 -19.08 -6.77 -11.23
N GLN A 186 -18.29 -7.36 -10.34
CA GLN A 186 -18.61 -8.62 -9.67
C GLN A 186 -19.35 -8.39 -8.34
N ASN A 187 -19.33 -7.16 -7.83
CA ASN A 187 -20.13 -6.72 -6.70
C ASN A 187 -20.61 -5.27 -6.91
N ALA A 188 -21.85 -4.95 -6.55
CA ALA A 188 -22.44 -3.64 -6.82
C ALA A 188 -21.75 -2.54 -6.02
N MET A 189 -21.42 -1.42 -6.69
CA MET A 189 -20.75 -0.27 -6.08
C MET A 189 -21.58 0.39 -4.97
N LYS A 190 -22.91 0.33 -5.05
CA LYS A 190 -23.81 0.88 -4.02
C LYS A 190 -23.56 0.31 -2.61
N TYR A 191 -22.99 -0.88 -2.49
CA TYR A 191 -22.66 -1.51 -1.20
C TYR A 191 -21.41 -0.92 -0.54
N LEU A 192 -20.68 -0.03 -1.21
CA LEU A 192 -19.56 0.70 -0.60
C LEU A 192 -20.01 1.74 0.46
N SER A 193 -21.31 1.89 0.71
CA SER A 193 -21.88 2.83 1.69
C SER A 193 -21.42 2.57 3.14
N ASN A 194 -21.07 1.32 3.46
CA ASN A 194 -20.53 0.91 4.77
C ASN A 194 -19.10 0.35 4.66
N TRP A 195 -18.33 0.79 3.65
CA TRP A 195 -16.98 0.31 3.37
C TRP A 195 -16.03 0.40 4.58
N GLY A 196 -15.23 -0.64 4.79
CA GLY A 196 -14.35 -0.79 5.95
C GLY A 196 -14.83 -1.90 6.89
N THR A 197 -15.11 -1.58 8.15
CA THR A 197 -15.53 -2.58 9.15
C THR A 197 -16.83 -3.29 8.80
N GLY A 198 -17.76 -2.61 8.10
CA GLY A 198 -18.99 -3.23 7.59
C GLY A 198 -18.76 -4.34 6.56
N TRP A 199 -17.55 -4.44 6.02
CA TRP A 199 -17.10 -5.48 5.10
C TRP A 199 -16.23 -6.54 5.77
N GLY A 200 -16.24 -6.61 7.12
CA GLY A 200 -15.44 -7.57 7.88
C GLY A 200 -13.93 -7.27 7.85
N MET A 201 -13.57 -6.00 7.66
CA MET A 201 -12.19 -5.52 7.79
C MET A 201 -11.97 -4.92 9.19
N TRP A 202 -10.71 -4.71 9.56
CA TRP A 202 -10.32 -4.21 10.88
C TRP A 202 -10.68 -2.74 11.14
N ALA A 203 -10.38 -2.25 12.35
CA ALA A 203 -10.54 -0.84 12.68
C ALA A 203 -9.66 0.04 11.76
N SER A 204 -10.17 1.23 11.43
CA SER A 204 -9.55 2.15 10.47
C SER A 204 -8.13 2.59 10.89
N ASP A 205 -7.91 2.80 12.18
CA ASP A 205 -6.62 3.18 12.75
C ASP A 205 -5.61 2.02 12.82
N SER A 206 -6.06 0.78 12.65
CA SER A 206 -5.23 -0.42 12.67
C SER A 206 -4.63 -0.81 11.32
N VAL A 207 -5.08 -0.21 10.20
CA VAL A 207 -4.77 -0.73 8.85
C VAL A 207 -3.98 0.22 7.95
N VAL A 208 -3.15 -0.39 7.11
CA VAL A 208 -2.60 0.20 5.88
C VAL A 208 -3.29 -0.46 4.68
N ASN A 209 -4.01 0.34 3.91
CA ASN A 209 -4.78 -0.09 2.74
C ASN A 209 -4.01 0.18 1.45
N PHE A 210 -4.27 -0.62 0.42
CA PHE A 210 -3.67 -0.50 -0.90
C PHE A 210 -4.58 -1.20 -1.93
N ILE A 211 -4.49 -0.78 -3.19
CA ILE A 211 -5.16 -1.48 -4.30
C ILE A 211 -4.36 -2.73 -4.68
N ASP A 212 -3.06 -2.55 -4.85
CA ASP A 212 -2.08 -3.57 -5.16
C ASP A 212 -0.75 -3.33 -4.41
N ASN A 213 0.03 -4.39 -4.24
CA ASN A 213 1.41 -4.33 -3.75
C ASN A 213 2.36 -4.94 -4.78
N HIS A 214 3.64 -5.05 -4.44
CA HIS A 214 4.65 -5.59 -5.33
C HIS A 214 4.46 -7.08 -5.63
N ASP A 215 3.88 -7.85 -4.70
CA ASP A 215 3.63 -9.30 -4.88
C ASP A 215 2.36 -9.58 -5.67
N ASN A 216 1.22 -9.09 -5.21
CA ASN A 216 -0.09 -9.48 -5.74
C ASN A 216 -0.38 -8.90 -7.12
N GLN A 217 0.30 -7.80 -7.52
CA GLN A 217 0.27 -7.33 -8.91
C GLN A 217 0.92 -8.31 -9.89
N ARG A 218 1.70 -9.27 -9.37
CA ARG A 218 2.34 -10.37 -10.10
C ARG A 218 1.71 -11.74 -9.80
N GLY A 219 0.67 -11.78 -8.96
CA GLY A 219 -0.02 -13.00 -8.53
C GLY A 219 0.63 -13.72 -7.33
N HIS A 220 1.57 -13.09 -6.64
CA HIS A 220 2.22 -13.61 -5.42
C HIS A 220 1.57 -13.06 -4.13
N GLY A 221 2.04 -13.49 -2.95
CA GLY A 221 1.77 -12.81 -1.67
C GLY A 221 0.29 -12.71 -1.26
N GLY A 222 -0.41 -13.85 -1.23
CA GLY A 222 -1.85 -13.90 -0.95
C GLY A 222 -2.74 -13.94 -2.20
N GLY A 223 -2.14 -14.22 -3.36
CA GLY A 223 -2.83 -14.51 -4.62
C GLY A 223 -2.95 -13.32 -5.56
N GLY A 224 -3.44 -13.59 -6.76
CA GLY A 224 -3.77 -12.58 -7.76
C GLY A 224 -5.19 -12.01 -7.61
N GLY A 225 -5.66 -11.31 -8.64
CA GLY A 225 -7.03 -10.82 -8.69
C GLY A 225 -7.23 -9.41 -8.14
N VAL A 226 -6.17 -8.70 -7.73
CA VAL A 226 -6.23 -7.25 -7.54
C VAL A 226 -6.26 -6.51 -8.88
N LEU A 227 -6.63 -5.23 -8.85
CA LEU A 227 -6.43 -4.31 -9.97
C LEU A 227 -4.99 -3.80 -9.98
N THR A 228 -4.42 -3.58 -11.15
CA THR A 228 -3.05 -3.06 -11.31
C THR A 228 -3.00 -1.99 -12.39
N HIS A 229 -1.85 -1.35 -12.60
CA HIS A 229 -1.65 -0.41 -13.70
C HIS A 229 -1.94 -1.00 -15.09
N TRP A 230 -1.93 -2.33 -15.24
CA TRP A 230 -2.31 -3.02 -16.48
C TRP A 230 -3.81 -2.94 -16.81
N GLU A 231 -4.65 -2.59 -15.83
CA GLU A 231 -6.06 -2.29 -15.99
C GLU A 231 -6.31 -0.80 -15.62
N PRO A 232 -5.77 0.16 -16.39
CA PRO A 232 -5.58 1.54 -15.91
C PRO A 232 -6.91 2.24 -15.59
N LYS A 233 -7.99 1.95 -16.33
CA LYS A 233 -9.31 2.55 -16.09
C LYS A 233 -9.87 2.16 -14.70
N PRO A 234 -10.18 0.88 -14.41
CA PRO A 234 -10.66 0.50 -13.08
C PRO A 234 -9.62 0.76 -11.98
N TYR A 235 -8.31 0.68 -12.27
CA TYR A 235 -7.26 0.98 -11.29
C TYR A 235 -7.28 2.44 -10.80
N LYS A 236 -7.37 3.41 -11.72
CA LYS A 236 -7.51 4.83 -11.38
C LYS A 236 -8.76 5.09 -10.55
N MET A 237 -9.88 4.46 -10.90
CA MET A 237 -11.14 4.62 -10.18
C MET A 237 -11.10 4.04 -8.76
N ALA A 238 -10.56 2.84 -8.59
CA ALA A 238 -10.40 2.21 -7.28
C ALA A 238 -9.43 3.01 -6.40
N THR A 239 -8.34 3.52 -6.98
CA THR A 239 -7.38 4.38 -6.28
C THR A 239 -8.02 5.71 -5.87
N ALA A 240 -8.83 6.33 -6.74
CA ALA A 240 -9.58 7.54 -6.40
C ALA A 240 -10.55 7.30 -5.24
N PHE A 241 -11.29 6.18 -5.24
CA PHE A 241 -12.15 5.81 -4.12
C PHE A 241 -11.35 5.61 -2.82
N MET A 242 -10.24 4.87 -2.86
CA MET A 242 -9.36 4.67 -1.71
C MET A 242 -8.85 5.99 -1.12
N LEU A 243 -8.46 6.93 -1.97
CA LEU A 243 -7.93 8.22 -1.54
C LEU A 243 -9.02 9.15 -1.01
N ALA A 244 -10.23 9.11 -1.57
CA ALA A 244 -11.37 9.90 -1.11
C ALA A 244 -12.01 9.37 0.19
N HIS A 245 -12.03 8.05 0.39
CA HIS A 245 -12.67 7.42 1.54
C HIS A 245 -11.81 7.57 2.83
N PRO A 246 -12.40 7.82 4.02
CA PRO A 246 -11.63 8.05 5.25
C PRO A 246 -10.96 6.80 5.84
N TYR A 247 -11.43 5.60 5.47
CA TYR A 247 -11.00 4.33 6.06
C TYR A 247 -9.53 3.99 5.78
N GLY A 248 -8.77 3.77 6.85
CA GLY A 248 -7.38 3.33 6.84
C GLY A 248 -6.36 4.35 6.33
N MET A 249 -5.10 3.95 6.40
CA MET A 249 -3.99 4.70 5.80
C MET A 249 -3.69 4.16 4.41
N PRO A 250 -3.87 4.94 3.32
CA PRO A 250 -3.63 4.44 1.98
C PRO A 250 -2.15 4.45 1.63
N ARG A 251 -1.72 3.42 0.90
CA ARG A 251 -0.44 3.32 0.22
C ARG A 251 -0.72 3.21 -1.28
N VAL A 252 -0.15 4.14 -2.05
CA VAL A 252 -0.21 4.13 -3.51
C VAL A 252 1.00 3.38 -4.05
N MET A 253 0.78 2.43 -4.96
CA MET A 253 1.86 1.70 -5.62
C MET A 253 2.52 2.55 -6.70
N SER A 254 3.80 2.29 -6.96
CA SER A 254 4.50 2.81 -8.13
C SER A 254 5.39 1.72 -8.69
N SER A 255 5.10 1.29 -9.91
CA SER A 255 5.67 0.09 -10.53
C SER A 255 6.61 0.39 -11.69
N TYR A 256 7.12 -0.70 -12.24
CA TYR A 256 7.80 -0.77 -13.51
C TYR A 256 7.10 -1.80 -14.41
N GLU A 257 7.27 -1.64 -15.72
CA GLU A 257 6.80 -2.53 -16.76
C GLU A 257 7.70 -3.77 -16.83
N TYR A 258 7.10 -4.95 -17.02
CA TYR A 258 7.81 -6.22 -17.16
C TYR A 258 7.03 -7.13 -18.12
N ASN A 259 7.68 -8.18 -18.63
CA ASN A 259 6.98 -9.19 -19.40
C ASN A 259 6.06 -9.99 -18.48
N ARG A 260 4.76 -9.73 -18.56
CA ARG A 260 3.72 -10.40 -17.77
C ARG A 260 3.62 -11.92 -17.94
N ALA A 261 4.27 -12.51 -18.94
CA ALA A 261 4.42 -13.96 -19.02
C ALA A 261 5.32 -14.52 -17.91
N ASN A 262 6.17 -13.66 -17.32
CA ASN A 262 7.04 -13.95 -16.21
C ASN A 262 6.64 -13.11 -14.99
N ASN A 263 6.69 -13.70 -13.80
CA ASN A 263 6.36 -13.03 -12.55
C ASN A 263 7.60 -12.79 -11.66
N TYR A 264 8.80 -13.06 -12.17
CA TYR A 264 10.09 -12.97 -11.46
C TYR A 264 11.04 -11.91 -12.03
N GLU A 265 10.61 -11.15 -13.06
CA GLU A 265 11.45 -10.15 -13.70
C GLU A 265 11.70 -8.96 -12.77
N GLY A 266 12.99 -8.63 -12.58
CA GLY A 266 13.44 -7.49 -11.80
C GLY A 266 13.15 -6.15 -12.48
N PRO A 267 13.56 -5.03 -11.86
CA PRO A 267 13.31 -3.71 -12.43
C PRO A 267 14.09 -3.48 -13.73
N PRO A 268 13.75 -2.43 -14.50
CA PRO A 268 14.61 -1.94 -15.58
C PRO A 268 16.04 -1.78 -15.09
N HIS A 269 17.00 -2.39 -15.77
CA HIS A 269 18.40 -2.47 -15.36
C HIS A 269 19.36 -2.17 -16.50
N ASN A 270 20.56 -1.72 -16.13
CA ASN A 270 21.67 -1.53 -17.06
C ASN A 270 22.34 -2.88 -17.35
N SER A 271 23.27 -2.91 -18.30
CA SER A 271 23.98 -4.15 -18.69
C SER A 271 24.80 -4.80 -17.57
N ASP A 272 25.11 -4.06 -16.51
CA ASP A 272 25.81 -4.54 -15.30
C ASP A 272 24.85 -4.98 -14.18
N MET A 273 23.55 -5.13 -14.49
CA MET A 273 22.47 -5.48 -13.56
C MET A 273 22.15 -4.44 -12.48
N THR A 274 22.79 -3.27 -12.49
CA THR A 274 22.35 -2.16 -11.64
C THR A 274 21.00 -1.63 -12.11
N THR A 275 20.12 -1.22 -11.19
CA THR A 275 18.82 -0.65 -11.53
C THR A 275 18.99 0.64 -12.35
N ALA A 276 18.30 0.71 -13.49
CA ALA A 276 18.33 1.86 -14.37
C ALA A 276 17.67 3.07 -13.69
N SER A 277 18.21 4.26 -13.92
CA SER A 277 17.59 5.48 -13.38
C SER A 277 16.21 5.73 -13.99
N VAL A 278 15.30 6.27 -13.18
CA VAL A 278 13.99 6.74 -13.65
C VAL A 278 14.20 7.94 -14.57
N GLN A 279 13.77 7.81 -15.82
CA GLN A 279 13.78 8.89 -16.82
C GLN A 279 12.39 9.53 -16.89
N MET A 280 12.34 10.84 -17.14
CA MET A 280 11.10 11.60 -17.14
C MET A 280 10.92 12.45 -18.40
N SER A 281 9.69 12.48 -18.91
CA SER A 281 9.24 13.44 -19.92
C SER A 281 7.97 14.14 -19.40
N GLY A 282 8.13 15.38 -18.94
CA GLY A 282 7.09 16.07 -18.18
C GLY A 282 6.71 15.32 -16.90
N MET A 283 5.43 14.99 -16.74
CA MET A 283 4.90 14.20 -15.61
C MET A 283 4.91 12.69 -15.84
N ARG A 284 5.37 12.22 -17.01
CA ARG A 284 5.42 10.78 -17.32
C ARG A 284 6.81 10.23 -17.08
N CYS A 285 6.90 9.05 -16.50
CA CYS A 285 8.13 8.29 -16.51
C CYS A 285 8.27 7.53 -17.84
N THR A 286 9.51 7.29 -18.22
CA THR A 286 9.89 6.54 -19.41
C THR A 286 10.90 5.45 -19.02
N ASN A 287 11.40 4.68 -20.00
CA ASN A 287 12.38 3.62 -19.77
C ASN A 287 11.89 2.49 -18.85
N GLY A 288 10.63 2.05 -19.07
CA GLY A 288 10.04 0.93 -18.34
C GLY A 288 9.51 1.26 -16.95
N TRP A 289 9.47 2.53 -16.52
CA TRP A 289 8.88 2.93 -15.23
C TRP A 289 7.42 3.40 -15.40
N SER A 290 6.49 2.78 -14.68
CA SER A 290 5.03 3.04 -14.81
C SER A 290 4.60 4.35 -14.12
N CYS A 291 5.18 4.63 -12.94
CA CYS A 291 4.97 5.85 -12.17
C CYS A 291 3.51 6.27 -11.98
N GLU A 292 2.67 5.35 -11.50
CA GLU A 292 1.26 5.57 -11.20
C GLU A 292 1.05 6.79 -10.28
N HIS A 293 1.95 6.98 -9.31
CA HIS A 293 1.97 8.15 -8.43
C HIS A 293 2.08 9.51 -9.15
N ARG A 294 2.39 9.54 -10.45
CA ARG A 294 2.45 10.74 -11.30
C ARG A 294 1.30 10.85 -12.29
N TRP A 295 0.40 9.88 -12.34
CA TRP A 295 -0.82 9.99 -13.13
C TRP A 295 -1.70 11.07 -12.49
N ARG A 296 -2.22 12.01 -13.28
CA ARG A 296 -2.99 13.16 -12.78
C ARG A 296 -4.11 12.75 -11.85
N GLN A 297 -4.86 11.75 -12.27
CA GLN A 297 -5.97 11.16 -11.53
C GLN A 297 -5.55 10.62 -10.16
N ILE A 298 -4.29 10.22 -9.98
CA ILE A 298 -3.77 9.68 -8.73
C ILE A 298 -3.14 10.79 -7.89
N TYR A 299 -2.21 11.60 -8.42
CA TYR A 299 -1.57 12.64 -7.61
C TYR A 299 -2.55 13.73 -7.16
N ASN A 300 -3.55 14.06 -7.98
CA ASN A 300 -4.59 15.00 -7.54
C ASN A 300 -5.51 14.38 -6.49
N MET A 301 -5.72 13.07 -6.50
CA MET A 301 -6.47 12.40 -5.43
C MET A 301 -5.66 12.26 -4.14
N VAL A 302 -4.34 12.24 -4.21
CA VAL A 302 -3.48 12.43 -3.02
C VAL A 302 -3.69 13.84 -2.44
N GLY A 303 -3.70 14.87 -3.30
CA GLY A 303 -4.04 16.24 -2.91
C GLY A 303 -5.46 16.36 -2.34
N PHE A 304 -6.44 15.70 -2.96
CA PHE A 304 -7.82 15.61 -2.45
C PHE A 304 -7.81 15.05 -1.02
N ARG A 305 -7.14 13.91 -0.80
CA ARG A 305 -7.09 13.27 0.52
C ARG A 305 -6.54 14.19 1.61
N ASN A 306 -5.46 14.90 1.31
CA ASN A 306 -4.88 15.85 2.25
C ASN A 306 -5.85 16.99 2.57
N MET A 307 -6.50 17.55 1.55
CA MET A 307 -7.49 18.63 1.69
C MET A 307 -8.66 18.21 2.57
N VAL A 308 -9.14 16.98 2.43
CA VAL A 308 -10.26 16.45 3.20
C VAL A 308 -9.85 15.76 4.51
N SER A 309 -8.59 15.92 4.93
CA SER A 309 -8.12 15.31 6.17
C SER A 309 -8.94 15.78 7.37
N GLY A 310 -9.28 14.83 8.25
CA GLY A 310 -10.06 15.07 9.47
C GLY A 310 -11.58 15.23 9.30
N THR A 311 -12.13 15.14 8.08
CA THR A 311 -13.59 15.25 7.88
C THR A 311 -14.29 13.88 7.86
N ALA A 312 -15.57 13.85 8.22
CA ALA A 312 -16.39 12.63 8.10
C ALA A 312 -16.75 12.34 6.63
N LEU A 313 -17.25 11.14 6.36
CA LEU A 313 -17.95 10.86 5.10
C LEU A 313 -19.41 11.28 5.28
N GLU A 314 -19.92 12.10 4.37
CA GLU A 314 -21.26 12.69 4.43
C GLU A 314 -21.91 12.70 3.04
N ASN A 315 -23.21 13.00 2.96
CA ASN A 315 -23.96 13.13 1.69
C ASN A 315 -23.78 11.93 0.75
N TRP A 316 -23.80 10.71 1.30
CA TRP A 316 -23.76 9.50 0.48
C TRP A 316 -24.98 9.45 -0.45
N TRP A 317 -24.71 9.25 -1.74
CA TRP A 317 -25.70 9.03 -2.77
C TRP A 317 -25.32 7.78 -3.56
N SER A 318 -26.33 7.00 -3.92
CA SER A 318 -26.21 5.90 -4.88
C SER A 318 -27.33 6.00 -5.91
N GLY A 319 -26.98 5.83 -7.19
CA GLY A 319 -27.92 5.73 -8.28
C GLY A 319 -28.42 4.30 -8.46
N ALA A 320 -28.15 3.72 -9.64
CA ALA A 320 -28.31 2.28 -9.87
C ALA A 320 -27.22 1.48 -9.11
N ASP A 321 -26.81 0.31 -9.63
CA ASP A 321 -25.89 -0.57 -8.91
C ASP A 321 -24.45 -0.03 -8.88
N TYR A 322 -24.07 0.75 -9.90
CA TYR A 322 -22.69 1.14 -10.18
C TYR A 322 -22.47 2.66 -10.24
N GLN A 323 -23.34 3.45 -9.62
CA GLN A 323 -23.19 4.90 -9.48
C GLN A 323 -23.21 5.28 -8.01
N ILE A 324 -22.16 5.95 -7.54
CA ILE A 324 -22.10 6.50 -6.18
C ILE A 324 -21.54 7.91 -6.19
N ALA A 325 -21.87 8.66 -5.15
CA ALA A 325 -21.21 9.91 -4.82
C ALA A 325 -21.20 10.11 -3.30
N PHE A 326 -20.23 10.85 -2.80
CA PHE A 326 -20.21 11.26 -1.39
C PHE A 326 -19.31 12.48 -1.22
N SER A 327 -19.53 13.16 -0.10
CA SER A 327 -18.71 14.27 0.37
C SER A 327 -17.83 13.88 1.54
N ARG A 328 -16.81 14.68 1.78
CA ARG A 328 -15.92 14.61 2.92
C ARG A 328 -16.05 15.90 3.72
N GLY A 329 -17.12 15.98 4.50
CA GLY A 329 -17.60 17.22 5.12
C GLY A 329 -17.79 18.31 4.07
N ASP A 330 -17.43 19.54 4.42
CA ASP A 330 -17.48 20.72 3.55
C ASP A 330 -16.22 20.92 2.68
N LYS A 331 -15.33 19.92 2.61
CA LYS A 331 -13.99 20.08 1.99
C LYS A 331 -13.82 19.41 0.64
N GLY A 332 -14.56 18.35 0.34
CA GLY A 332 -14.42 17.63 -0.92
C GLY A 332 -15.63 16.79 -1.27
N PHE A 333 -15.82 16.55 -2.56
CA PHE A 333 -16.90 15.75 -3.12
C PHE A 333 -16.37 14.90 -4.27
N ILE A 334 -16.83 13.65 -4.36
CA ILE A 334 -16.48 12.71 -5.42
C ILE A 334 -17.75 12.01 -5.93
N ALA A 335 -17.80 11.74 -7.24
CA ALA A 335 -18.78 10.89 -7.89
C ALA A 335 -18.09 9.89 -8.82
N LEU A 336 -18.53 8.63 -8.82
CA LEU A 336 -17.99 7.56 -9.64
C LEU A 336 -19.12 6.90 -10.45
N ASN A 337 -18.82 6.56 -11.70
CA ASN A 337 -19.77 5.91 -12.59
C ASN A 337 -19.16 4.68 -13.27
N LEU A 338 -19.70 3.52 -12.93
CA LEU A 338 -19.50 2.26 -13.64
C LEU A 338 -20.83 1.78 -14.22
N GLU A 339 -21.82 2.61 -14.49
CA GLU A 339 -23.00 2.18 -15.25
C GLU A 339 -22.76 2.23 -16.76
N GLY A 340 -23.70 1.67 -17.54
CA GLY A 340 -23.72 1.84 -19.00
C GLY A 340 -24.22 3.21 -19.45
N PHE A 341 -24.70 4.04 -18.53
CA PHE A 341 -25.29 5.35 -18.77
C PHE A 341 -24.71 6.41 -17.82
N ASP A 342 -24.84 7.68 -18.20
CA ASP A 342 -24.24 8.79 -17.46
C ASP A 342 -24.91 9.04 -16.11
N VAL A 343 -24.13 9.48 -15.13
CA VAL A 343 -24.68 10.24 -14.00
C VAL A 343 -25.05 11.62 -14.53
N ASN A 344 -26.29 12.06 -14.29
CA ASN A 344 -26.79 13.36 -14.67
C ASN A 344 -27.78 13.86 -13.61
N GLN A 345 -27.28 14.32 -12.46
CA GLN A 345 -28.08 14.54 -11.24
C GLN A 345 -27.67 15.83 -10.53
N ASN A 346 -28.62 16.45 -9.83
CA ASN A 346 -28.32 17.52 -8.88
C ASN A 346 -28.10 16.88 -7.49
N LEU A 347 -26.88 16.97 -6.96
CA LEU A 347 -26.49 16.29 -5.72
C LEU A 347 -26.03 17.31 -4.67
N GLN A 348 -26.32 17.01 -3.40
CA GLN A 348 -25.77 17.77 -2.28
C GLN A 348 -24.28 17.44 -2.14
N THR A 349 -23.43 18.45 -2.29
CA THR A 349 -21.97 18.27 -2.23
C THR A 349 -21.40 18.59 -0.85
N GLY A 350 -22.13 19.33 -0.02
CA GLY A 350 -21.64 19.89 1.24
C GLY A 350 -20.64 21.04 1.07
N LEU A 351 -20.19 21.32 -0.16
CA LEU A 351 -19.17 22.33 -0.42
C LEU A 351 -19.75 23.75 -0.36
N PRO A 352 -18.92 24.76 0.00
CA PRO A 352 -19.29 26.16 -0.16
C PRO A 352 -19.54 26.53 -1.62
N ALA A 353 -20.51 27.42 -1.87
CA ALA A 353 -20.83 27.89 -3.21
C ALA A 353 -19.62 28.44 -3.98
N GLY A 354 -19.58 28.19 -5.28
CA GLY A 354 -18.55 28.67 -6.18
C GLY A 354 -18.20 27.68 -7.29
N ARG A 355 -17.17 28.01 -8.07
CA ARG A 355 -16.73 27.21 -9.22
C ARG A 355 -15.50 26.40 -8.86
N TYR A 356 -15.54 25.11 -9.13
CA TYR A 356 -14.51 24.14 -8.79
C TYR A 356 -13.98 23.45 -10.05
N CYS A 357 -12.69 23.19 -10.08
CA CYS A 357 -12.06 22.39 -11.13
C CYS A 357 -12.12 20.91 -10.79
N ASP A 358 -12.60 20.09 -11.71
CA ASP A 358 -12.55 18.63 -11.58
C ASP A 358 -11.10 18.17 -11.72
N VAL A 359 -10.56 17.65 -10.61
CA VAL A 359 -9.14 17.29 -10.51
C VAL A 359 -8.80 15.94 -11.18
N ILE A 360 -9.82 15.23 -11.68
CA ILE A 360 -9.64 14.02 -12.49
C ILE A 360 -9.38 14.39 -13.95
N SER A 361 -10.27 15.20 -14.54
CA SER A 361 -10.15 15.60 -15.95
C SER A 361 -9.09 16.67 -16.20
N GLY A 362 -8.69 17.44 -15.19
CA GLY A 362 -7.65 18.45 -15.33
C GLY A 362 -7.12 18.96 -14.00
N ASP A 363 -6.63 20.19 -14.04
CA ASP A 363 -5.95 20.90 -12.96
C ASP A 363 -6.50 22.32 -12.87
N ILE A 364 -6.22 22.99 -11.75
CA ILE A 364 -6.36 24.44 -11.63
C ILE A 364 -5.04 25.11 -12.02
N GLU A 365 -5.07 25.92 -13.09
CA GLU A 365 -3.92 26.65 -13.60
C GLU A 365 -4.31 28.10 -13.88
N ASN A 366 -3.63 29.05 -13.24
CA ASN A 366 -3.90 30.49 -13.39
C ASN A 366 -5.39 30.83 -13.16
N ASP A 367 -5.97 30.31 -12.07
CA ASP A 367 -7.39 30.46 -11.71
C ASP A 367 -8.37 29.98 -12.79
N ARG A 368 -7.97 29.00 -13.60
CA ARG A 368 -8.82 28.37 -14.62
C ARG A 368 -8.71 26.85 -14.55
N CYS A 369 -9.80 26.18 -14.87
CA CYS A 369 -9.81 24.73 -14.97
C CYS A 369 -9.31 24.32 -16.35
N THR A 370 -8.32 23.43 -16.40
CA THR A 370 -7.88 22.81 -17.66
C THR A 370 -8.81 21.67 -18.09
N GLY A 371 -9.60 21.14 -17.16
CA GLY A 371 -10.65 20.13 -17.37
C GLY A 371 -12.07 20.67 -17.13
N LYS A 372 -12.96 19.80 -16.63
CA LYS A 372 -14.34 20.17 -16.32
C LYS A 372 -14.40 21.19 -15.17
N THR A 373 -15.42 22.04 -15.21
CA THR A 373 -15.78 22.95 -14.11
C THR A 373 -17.12 22.54 -13.52
N VAL A 374 -17.24 22.55 -12.20
CA VAL A 374 -18.49 22.31 -11.47
C VAL A 374 -18.88 23.58 -10.73
N GLU A 375 -20.13 24.01 -10.89
CA GLU A 375 -20.71 25.10 -10.11
C GLU A 375 -21.49 24.51 -8.93
N VAL A 376 -21.08 24.88 -7.73
CA VAL A 376 -21.80 24.60 -6.48
C VAL A 376 -22.64 25.83 -6.14
N TYR A 377 -23.93 25.62 -5.98
CA TYR A 377 -24.92 26.66 -5.67
C TYR A 377 -24.91 27.04 -4.18
N ASN A 378 -25.65 28.07 -3.82
CA ASN A 378 -25.72 28.59 -2.44
C ASN A 378 -26.26 27.59 -1.41
N ASP A 379 -27.02 26.59 -1.84
CA ASP A 379 -27.55 25.52 -0.99
C ASP A 379 -26.61 24.30 -0.90
N GLY A 380 -25.40 24.40 -1.46
CA GLY A 380 -24.40 23.33 -1.48
C GLY A 380 -24.65 22.26 -2.56
N THR A 381 -25.73 22.37 -3.33
CA THR A 381 -25.99 21.43 -4.43
C THR A 381 -25.16 21.79 -5.67
N ALA A 382 -24.89 20.79 -6.51
CA ALA A 382 -24.25 20.98 -7.80
C ALA A 382 -24.84 20.03 -8.85
N HIS A 383 -24.83 20.45 -10.11
CA HIS A 383 -25.14 19.56 -11.22
C HIS A 383 -23.94 18.66 -11.52
N ILE A 384 -24.08 17.37 -11.25
CA ILE A 384 -23.03 16.36 -11.39
C ILE A 384 -23.27 15.55 -12.66
N ASN A 385 -22.30 15.64 -13.58
CA ASN A 385 -22.26 14.86 -14.81
C ASN A 385 -21.00 13.97 -14.90
N VAL A 386 -21.20 12.65 -14.81
CA VAL A 386 -20.12 11.66 -14.95
C VAL A 386 -20.47 10.70 -16.07
N CYS A 387 -19.72 10.80 -17.17
CA CYS A 387 -19.87 9.96 -18.36
C CYS A 387 -19.66 8.48 -18.07
N SER A 388 -20.40 7.58 -18.72
CA SER A 388 -20.17 6.12 -18.62
C SER A 388 -18.99 5.64 -19.48
N ASN A 389 -18.79 6.27 -20.64
CA ASN A 389 -17.87 5.79 -21.68
C ASN A 389 -16.56 6.58 -21.82
N CYS A 390 -16.25 7.46 -20.87
CA CYS A 390 -14.97 8.20 -20.88
C CYS A 390 -13.83 7.40 -20.24
N ASP A 391 -12.60 7.87 -20.44
CA ASP A 391 -11.38 7.25 -19.93
C ASP A 391 -11.33 7.20 -18.39
N ASP A 392 -11.91 8.22 -17.76
CA ASP A 392 -11.95 8.42 -16.31
C ASP A 392 -13.38 8.78 -15.88
N PRO A 393 -14.28 7.81 -15.67
CA PRO A 393 -15.66 8.05 -15.26
C PRO A 393 -15.73 8.32 -13.74
N VAL A 394 -15.00 9.34 -13.32
CA VAL A 394 -14.90 9.88 -11.96
C VAL A 394 -14.91 11.40 -12.07
N LEU A 395 -15.55 12.06 -11.12
CA LEU A 395 -15.48 13.50 -10.91
C LEU A 395 -15.09 13.75 -9.47
N ALA A 396 -14.07 14.57 -9.23
CA ALA A 396 -13.65 14.95 -7.89
C ALA A 396 -13.34 16.44 -7.80
N ILE A 397 -13.91 17.11 -6.79
CA ILE A 397 -13.72 18.53 -6.51
C ILE A 397 -13.45 18.72 -5.02
N HIS A 398 -12.62 19.69 -4.67
CA HIS A 398 -12.31 20.02 -3.28
C HIS A 398 -12.00 21.51 -3.11
N VAL A 399 -11.99 22.01 -1.88
CA VAL A 399 -11.79 23.44 -1.56
C VAL A 399 -10.49 24.02 -2.14
N GLY A 400 -9.41 23.25 -2.17
CA GLY A 400 -8.16 23.64 -2.84
C GLY A 400 -8.22 23.76 -4.37
N ALA A 401 -9.25 23.21 -5.02
CA ALA A 401 -9.49 23.31 -6.47
C ALA A 401 -10.64 24.28 -6.81
N LYS A 402 -11.08 25.09 -5.85
CA LYS A 402 -12.03 26.18 -6.08
C LYS A 402 -11.33 27.36 -6.73
N ILE A 403 -11.88 27.88 -7.83
CA ILE A 403 -11.35 29.06 -8.53
C ILE A 403 -11.27 30.25 -7.56
N GLY A 404 -10.13 30.95 -7.57
CA GLY A 404 -9.84 32.05 -6.65
C GLY A 404 -9.30 31.61 -5.29
N SER A 405 -9.07 30.31 -5.08
CA SER A 405 -8.37 29.83 -3.89
C SER A 405 -6.86 30.02 -4.04
N PRO A 406 -6.14 30.27 -2.94
CA PRO A 406 -4.68 30.28 -2.97
C PRO A 406 -4.17 28.94 -3.54
N PRO A 407 -3.10 28.95 -4.36
CA PRO A 407 -2.51 27.71 -4.85
C PRO A 407 -2.02 26.88 -3.66
N ARG A 408 -2.76 25.81 -3.36
CA ARG A 408 -2.40 24.83 -2.32
C ARG A 408 -2.30 23.48 -3.01
N ARG A 409 -1.07 23.11 -3.35
CA ARG A 409 -0.74 21.79 -3.93
C ARG A 409 -0.47 20.71 -2.89
N PHE A 410 -0.88 20.92 -1.63
CA PHE A 410 -0.74 19.94 -0.57
C PHE A 410 -1.96 19.93 0.32
#